data_AF-A0A938Z9I2-F1
#
_entry.id   AF-A0A938Z9I2-F1
#
_cell.length_a   1.000
_cell.length_b   1.000
_cell.length_c   1.000
_cell.angle_alpha   90.00
_cell.angle_beta   90.00
_cell.angle_gamma   90.00
#
_symmetry.space_group_name_H-M   'P 1'
#
loop_
_entity.id
_entity.type
_entity.pdbx_description
1 polymer ?
#
loop_
_entity_poly.entity_id
_entity_poly.type
_entity_poly.pdbx_seq_one_letter_code
_entity_poly.pdbx_strand_id
1 'polypeptide(L)'
;MSNNADVVTEIAEQIREKKQEVRFSTREYVAEYLIDKFKEEDFFIPFEYQRNFVWTDKDCSYFIESVLIGLPIPYMFFADTDDGRTEIVDGAQRMNALVNFVNDDLKLADLKILTSVNGKTFSELPIEVQRRFSNASFRVVYLEEGTTVEVRQEIFRRINSSGKQLRSQEIRRGSMDGGFSDLVKSLSQNSLFGELAPLSETARKHYEDMELVTRFFAYYDGYPNFDGYRDRVANYLDSYTQSMNKRFDAQSDLSQQYADRFINMLTYVNESLGSLGFRKSPTGKSTPHARFEAIAVGVAVALSQNQNLPTQDMSWVNAEEFLGLVRSDSANVKAKLKARIDYVANRLLGDW
;
A
#
# COMPACT_ATOMS: atom_id res chain seq x y z
N MET A 1 -17.75 4.74 43.92
CA MET A 1 -16.46 4.03 43.96
C MET A 1 -16.45 2.70 43.20
N SER A 2 -17.59 2.20 42.67
CA SER A 2 -17.68 0.92 41.95
C SER A 2 -17.11 0.93 40.51
N ASN A 3 -17.01 2.10 39.85
CA ASN A 3 -16.77 2.16 38.40
C ASN A 3 -15.29 2.06 37.97
N ASN A 4 -14.34 2.14 38.90
CA ASN A 4 -12.91 2.17 38.58
C ASN A 4 -12.26 0.77 38.68
N ALA A 5 -12.81 -0.11 39.53
CA ALA A 5 -12.33 -1.48 39.68
C ALA A 5 -12.73 -2.35 38.47
N ASP A 6 -13.92 -2.14 37.92
CA ASP A 6 -14.42 -2.86 36.75
C ASP A 6 -13.62 -2.49 35.49
N VAL A 7 -13.28 -1.20 35.31
CA VAL A 7 -12.43 -0.72 34.21
C VAL A 7 -11.00 -1.25 34.32
N VAL A 8 -10.42 -1.30 35.53
CA VAL A 8 -9.07 -1.85 35.74
C VAL A 8 -9.05 -3.36 35.44
N THR A 9 -10.09 -4.08 35.81
CA THR A 9 -10.25 -5.51 35.51
C THR A 9 -10.41 -5.74 34.01
N GLU A 10 -11.26 -4.97 33.33
CA GLU A 10 -11.44 -5.05 31.87
C GLU A 10 -10.14 -4.74 31.11
N ILE A 11 -9.38 -3.72 31.53
CA ILE A 11 -8.06 -3.40 30.96
C ILE A 11 -7.10 -4.58 31.16
N ALA A 12 -7.04 -5.16 32.36
CA ALA A 12 -6.14 -6.26 32.67
C ALA A 12 -6.49 -7.53 31.89
N GLU A 13 -7.80 -7.83 31.75
CA GLU A 13 -8.30 -8.95 30.96
C GLU A 13 -8.02 -8.75 29.47
N GLN A 14 -8.31 -7.56 28.93
CA GLN A 14 -8.00 -7.23 27.54
C GLN A 14 -6.50 -7.32 27.25
N ILE A 15 -5.63 -6.81 28.14
CA ILE A 15 -4.17 -6.95 27.99
C ILE A 15 -3.77 -8.42 28.06
N ARG A 16 -4.35 -9.23 28.96
CA ARG A 16 -4.04 -10.66 29.08
C ARG A 16 -4.49 -11.44 27.85
N GLU A 17 -5.67 -11.16 27.31
CA GLU A 17 -6.19 -11.77 26.08
C GLU A 17 -5.40 -11.35 24.84
N LYS A 18 -5.04 -10.06 24.74
CA LYS A 18 -4.33 -9.49 23.58
C LYS A 18 -2.82 -9.66 23.65
N LYS A 19 -2.26 -9.96 24.81
CA LYS A 19 -0.90 -10.50 24.96
C LYS A 19 -0.93 -11.94 24.43
N GLN A 20 -1.08 -12.05 23.11
CA GLN A 20 -0.83 -13.30 22.42
C GLN A 20 0.61 -13.71 22.70
N GLU A 21 0.82 -15.00 22.89
CA GLU A 21 2.15 -15.60 22.99
C GLU A 21 2.84 -15.47 21.63
N VAL A 22 3.35 -14.27 21.32
CA VAL A 22 4.34 -14.12 20.25
C VAL A 22 5.59 -14.80 20.75
N ARG A 23 5.74 -16.07 20.38
CA ARG A 23 6.94 -16.83 20.67
C ARG A 23 7.96 -16.47 19.60
N PHE A 24 9.07 -15.92 20.04
CA PHE A 24 10.17 -15.58 19.16
C PHE A 24 11.49 -15.93 19.82
N SER A 25 12.46 -16.25 19.00
CA SER A 25 13.86 -16.40 19.40
C SER A 25 14.71 -15.37 18.66
N THR A 26 15.79 -14.92 19.28
CA THR A 26 16.81 -14.13 18.58
C THR A 26 17.97 -15.06 18.24
N ARG A 27 18.40 -15.01 17.00
CA ARG A 27 19.50 -15.80 16.44
C ARG A 27 20.51 -14.87 15.78
N GLU A 28 21.77 -15.28 15.73
CA GLU A 28 22.82 -14.57 15.02
C GLU A 28 23.39 -15.47 13.93
N TYR A 29 23.50 -14.92 12.72
CA TYR A 29 24.02 -15.62 11.56
C TYR A 29 25.06 -14.76 10.86
N VAL A 30 26.08 -15.42 10.29
CA VAL A 30 27.04 -14.76 9.41
C VAL A 30 26.41 -14.51 8.03
N ALA A 31 26.90 -13.49 7.32
CA ALA A 31 26.42 -13.11 6.00
C ALA A 31 26.38 -14.30 5.03
N GLU A 32 27.46 -15.09 5.00
CA GLU A 32 27.61 -16.27 4.13
C GLU A 32 26.45 -17.25 4.31
N TYR A 33 26.13 -17.61 5.55
CA TYR A 33 25.02 -18.52 5.85
C TYR A 33 23.66 -17.97 5.37
N LEU A 34 23.39 -16.68 5.59
CA LEU A 34 22.14 -16.07 5.13
C LEU A 34 22.04 -16.07 3.61
N ILE A 35 23.15 -15.78 2.92
CA ILE A 35 23.22 -15.74 1.46
C ILE A 35 23.04 -17.13 0.86
N ASP A 36 23.71 -18.14 1.43
CA ASP A 36 23.62 -19.52 0.96
C ASP A 36 22.21 -20.06 1.14
N LYS A 37 21.60 -19.88 2.32
CA LYS A 37 20.21 -20.28 2.57
C LYS A 37 19.21 -19.58 1.66
N PHE A 38 19.46 -18.32 1.29
CA PHE A 38 18.64 -17.60 0.33
C PHE A 38 18.80 -18.14 -1.09
N LYS A 39 20.03 -18.48 -1.51
CA LYS A 39 20.33 -19.09 -2.82
C LYS A 39 19.75 -20.49 -2.97
N GLU A 40 19.70 -21.26 -1.88
CA GLU A 40 19.11 -22.60 -1.80
C GLU A 40 17.56 -22.57 -1.79
N GLU A 41 16.94 -21.38 -1.78
CA GLU A 41 15.50 -21.17 -1.62
C GLU A 41 14.92 -21.64 -0.27
N ASP A 42 15.79 -22.00 0.69
CA ASP A 42 15.41 -22.27 2.09
C ASP A 42 14.89 -20.99 2.75
N PHE A 43 15.54 -19.86 2.47
CA PHE A 43 15.05 -18.53 2.82
C PHE A 43 14.46 -17.86 1.60
N PHE A 44 13.25 -17.30 1.73
CA PHE A 44 12.61 -16.62 0.62
C PHE A 44 11.96 -15.32 1.07
N ILE A 45 11.93 -14.35 0.15
CA ILE A 45 11.15 -13.13 0.31
C ILE A 45 9.86 -13.35 -0.49
N PRO A 46 8.68 -13.33 0.15
CA PRO A 46 7.39 -13.36 -0.55
C PRO A 46 7.34 -12.34 -1.67
N PHE A 47 6.74 -12.74 -2.79
CA PHE A 47 6.67 -11.91 -4.00
C PHE A 47 6.03 -10.53 -3.73
N GLU A 48 5.11 -10.44 -2.76
CA GLU A 48 4.50 -9.19 -2.30
C GLU A 48 5.52 -8.22 -1.70
N TYR A 49 6.50 -8.72 -0.93
CA TYR A 49 7.55 -7.90 -0.32
C TYR A 49 8.62 -7.50 -1.33
N GLN A 50 8.91 -8.36 -2.32
CA GLN A 50 9.89 -8.06 -3.38
C GLN A 50 9.47 -6.83 -4.22
N ARG A 51 8.18 -6.58 -4.37
CA ARG A 51 7.66 -5.41 -5.12
C ARG A 51 7.77 -4.09 -4.37
N ASN A 52 8.14 -4.13 -3.09
CA ASN A 52 8.49 -2.99 -2.27
C ASN A 52 10.02 -2.79 -2.21
N PHE A 53 10.80 -3.40 -3.13
CA PHE A 53 12.22 -3.10 -3.30
C PHE A 53 12.40 -1.66 -3.78
N VAL A 54 12.70 -0.76 -2.84
CA VAL A 54 12.82 0.69 -3.06
C VAL A 54 14.25 1.18 -2.88
N TRP A 55 15.18 0.32 -2.42
CA TRP A 55 16.58 0.68 -2.34
C TRP A 55 17.16 0.82 -3.74
N THR A 56 17.75 1.98 -3.98
CA THR A 56 18.59 2.22 -5.16
C THR A 56 19.96 1.58 -4.95
N ASP A 57 20.76 1.43 -6.01
CA ASP A 57 22.15 0.96 -5.91
C ASP A 57 22.97 1.77 -4.89
N LYS A 58 22.62 3.05 -4.71
CA LYS A 58 23.21 3.93 -3.71
C LYS A 58 22.83 3.54 -2.28
N ASP A 59 21.56 3.24 -2.04
CA ASP A 59 21.09 2.77 -0.72
C ASP A 59 21.72 1.42 -0.38
N CYS A 60 21.77 0.51 -1.36
CA CYS A 60 22.49 -0.76 -1.26
C CYS A 60 23.97 -0.55 -0.97
N SER A 61 24.65 0.34 -1.70
CA SER A 61 26.06 0.66 -1.48
C SER A 61 26.32 1.17 -0.06
N TYR A 62 25.48 2.07 0.43
CA TYR A 62 25.58 2.62 1.79
C TYR A 62 25.40 1.55 2.88
N PHE A 63 24.47 0.61 2.65
CA PHE A 63 24.32 -0.54 3.52
C PHE A 63 25.55 -1.46 3.48
N ILE A 64 26.10 -1.77 2.30
CA ILE A 64 27.33 -2.58 2.19
C ILE A 64 28.52 -1.87 2.87
N GLU A 65 28.65 -0.55 2.74
CA GLU A 65 29.65 0.23 3.48
C GLU A 65 29.51 0.03 4.99
N SER A 66 28.27 0.06 5.50
CA SER A 66 27.97 -0.19 6.92
C SER A 66 28.38 -1.59 7.37
N VAL A 67 28.15 -2.61 6.55
CA VAL A 67 28.58 -4.00 6.82
C VAL A 67 30.11 -4.11 6.85
N LEU A 68 30.80 -3.53 5.86
CA LEU A 68 32.25 -3.60 5.75
C LEU A 68 33.00 -2.93 6.91
N ILE A 69 32.45 -1.83 7.46
CA ILE A 69 33.05 -1.12 8.59
C ILE A 69 32.52 -1.59 9.96
N GLY A 70 31.58 -2.54 9.99
CA GLY A 70 31.05 -3.13 11.22
C GLY A 70 30.10 -2.23 12.01
N LEU A 71 29.29 -1.41 11.34
CA LEU A 71 28.23 -0.66 12.01
C LEU A 71 27.12 -1.60 12.50
N PRO A 72 26.43 -1.24 13.61
CA PRO A 72 25.24 -1.96 14.05
C PRO A 72 24.17 -1.99 12.94
N ILE A 73 23.82 -3.19 12.49
CA ILE A 73 22.73 -3.42 11.54
C ILE A 73 21.45 -3.70 12.33
N PRO A 74 20.29 -3.10 11.97
CA PRO A 74 19.02 -3.42 12.60
C PRO A 74 18.68 -4.91 12.50
N TYR A 75 17.73 -5.38 13.30
CA TYR A 75 17.33 -6.78 13.25
C TYR A 75 16.60 -7.08 11.94
N MET A 76 16.73 -8.32 11.48
CA MET A 76 15.88 -8.88 10.43
C MET A 76 14.82 -9.77 11.09
N PHE A 77 13.66 -9.96 10.45
CA PHE A 77 12.56 -10.73 11.02
C PHE A 77 12.18 -11.86 10.08
N PHE A 78 12.23 -13.07 10.60
CA PHE A 78 12.07 -14.31 9.86
C PHE A 78 10.89 -15.07 10.47
N ALA A 79 10.16 -15.83 9.66
CA ALA A 79 9.05 -16.66 10.11
C ALA A 79 9.11 -18.02 9.45
N ASP A 80 8.95 -19.08 10.23
CA ASP A 80 8.86 -20.44 9.69
C ASP A 80 7.50 -20.64 9.01
N THR A 81 7.51 -21.36 7.88
CA THR A 81 6.33 -21.73 7.09
C THR A 81 6.04 -23.22 7.18
N ASP A 82 4.78 -23.61 6.94
CA ASP A 82 4.31 -25.00 7.08
C ASP A 82 5.01 -25.98 6.11
N ASP A 83 5.60 -25.47 5.03
CA ASP A 83 6.39 -26.26 4.06
C ASP A 83 7.88 -26.42 4.47
N GLY A 84 8.27 -25.90 5.64
CA GLY A 84 9.61 -26.03 6.20
C GLY A 84 10.62 -24.99 5.73
N ARG A 85 10.21 -24.04 4.87
CA ARG A 85 11.04 -22.89 4.49
C ARG A 85 10.94 -21.78 5.54
N THR A 86 11.79 -20.76 5.40
CA THR A 86 11.72 -19.56 6.22
C THR A 86 11.45 -18.33 5.38
N GLU A 87 10.37 -17.65 5.71
CA GLU A 87 9.96 -16.37 5.15
C GLU A 87 10.77 -15.22 5.76
N ILE A 88 11.34 -14.35 4.93
CA ILE A 88 11.95 -13.09 5.35
C ILE A 88 10.86 -12.01 5.40
N VAL A 89 10.32 -11.79 6.60
CA VAL A 89 9.25 -10.81 6.89
C VAL A 89 9.77 -9.38 6.87
N ASP A 90 10.94 -9.13 7.47
CA ASP A 90 11.64 -7.85 7.39
C ASP A 90 13.14 -8.05 7.15
N GLY A 91 13.72 -7.18 6.32
CA GLY A 91 15.11 -7.31 5.87
C GLY A 91 15.28 -7.64 4.39
N ALA A 92 14.21 -7.68 3.61
CA ALA A 92 14.26 -7.94 2.17
C ALA A 92 15.30 -7.07 1.42
N GLN A 93 15.36 -5.76 1.71
CA GLN A 93 16.34 -4.88 1.05
C GLN A 93 17.78 -5.25 1.39
N ARG A 94 18.03 -5.56 2.66
CA ARG A 94 19.34 -5.94 3.19
C ARG A 94 19.77 -7.26 2.58
N MET A 95 18.88 -8.25 2.57
CA MET A 95 19.15 -9.56 1.98
C MET A 95 19.50 -9.44 0.49
N ASN A 96 18.70 -8.72 -0.29
CA ASN A 96 18.97 -8.48 -1.70
C ASN A 96 20.30 -7.73 -1.92
N ALA A 97 20.61 -6.71 -1.11
CA ALA A 97 21.89 -6.01 -1.21
C ALA A 97 23.08 -6.94 -0.93
N LEU A 98 22.98 -7.84 0.07
CA LEU A 98 24.01 -8.84 0.35
C LEU A 98 24.21 -9.79 -0.84
N VAL A 99 23.11 -10.34 -1.38
CA VAL A 99 23.16 -11.28 -2.52
C VAL A 99 23.68 -10.61 -3.78
N ASN A 100 23.15 -9.44 -4.15
CA ASN A 100 23.56 -8.69 -5.33
C ASN A 100 25.05 -8.32 -5.25
N PHE A 101 25.54 -7.96 -4.06
CA PHE A 101 26.94 -7.64 -3.90
C PHE A 101 27.84 -8.86 -4.12
N VAL A 102 27.55 -9.99 -3.46
CA VAL A 102 28.35 -11.23 -3.60
C VAL A 102 28.30 -11.82 -5.00
N ASN A 103 27.22 -11.61 -5.74
CA ASN A 103 27.10 -12.06 -7.13
C ASN A 103 27.71 -11.10 -8.15
N ASP A 104 28.37 -10.02 -7.71
CA ASP A 104 28.91 -8.95 -8.56
C ASP A 104 27.84 -8.15 -9.36
N ASP A 105 26.56 -8.27 -9.00
CA ASP A 105 25.43 -7.53 -9.58
C ASP A 105 25.32 -6.09 -9.04
N LEU A 106 26.03 -5.77 -7.95
CA LEU A 106 26.12 -4.43 -7.36
C LEU A 106 27.55 -3.89 -7.42
N LYS A 107 27.73 -2.75 -8.08
CA LYS A 107 28.95 -1.93 -7.97
C LYS A 107 28.77 -0.86 -6.91
N LEU A 108 29.70 -0.78 -5.97
CA LEU A 108 29.62 0.23 -4.91
C LEU A 108 29.78 1.63 -5.49
N ALA A 109 28.91 2.56 -5.09
CA ALA A 109 28.93 3.92 -5.61
C ALA A 109 28.57 4.95 -4.52
N ASP A 110 28.98 6.19 -4.75
CA ASP A 110 28.67 7.35 -3.90
C ASP A 110 29.08 7.23 -2.42
N LEU A 111 30.03 6.35 -2.10
CA LEU A 111 30.53 6.15 -0.75
C LEU A 111 31.48 7.26 -0.34
N LYS A 112 31.31 7.74 0.90
CA LYS A 112 32.06 8.87 1.46
C LYS A 112 33.10 8.46 2.49
N ILE A 113 32.94 7.31 3.13
CA ILE A 113 33.88 6.80 4.15
C ILE A 113 34.89 5.89 3.46
N LEU A 114 34.42 4.86 2.76
CA LEU A 114 35.24 3.93 1.99
C LEU A 114 35.32 4.38 0.53
N THR A 115 35.97 5.52 0.28
CA THR A 115 36.02 6.10 -1.08
C THR A 115 36.74 5.22 -2.09
N SER A 116 37.71 4.40 -1.64
CA SER A 116 38.53 3.53 -2.49
C SER A 116 37.80 2.31 -3.06
N VAL A 117 36.64 1.94 -2.50
CA VAL A 117 35.84 0.81 -3.00
C VAL A 117 34.77 1.25 -4.00
N ASN A 118 34.61 2.55 -4.23
CA ASN A 118 33.71 3.03 -5.28
C ASN A 118 34.13 2.48 -6.66
N GLY A 119 33.15 2.01 -7.42
CA GLY A 119 33.31 1.34 -8.70
C GLY A 119 33.67 -0.15 -8.62
N LYS A 120 33.80 -0.72 -7.41
CA LYS A 120 34.20 -2.12 -7.21
C LYS A 120 33.01 -3.04 -6.95
N THR A 121 33.07 -4.25 -7.52
CA THR A 121 32.23 -5.39 -7.13
C THR A 121 32.90 -6.22 -6.03
N PHE A 122 32.21 -7.23 -5.50
CA PHE A 122 32.73 -8.06 -4.41
C PHE A 122 34.01 -8.80 -4.78
N SER A 123 34.05 -9.42 -5.97
CA SER A 123 35.20 -10.19 -6.45
C SER A 123 36.45 -9.33 -6.70
N GLU A 124 36.28 -8.01 -6.88
CA GLU A 124 37.39 -7.08 -7.04
C GLU A 124 38.01 -6.61 -5.71
N LEU A 125 37.39 -6.94 -4.58
CA LEU A 125 37.91 -6.58 -3.27
C LEU A 125 39.04 -7.54 -2.83
N PRO A 126 39.97 -7.09 -1.97
CA PRO A 126 40.98 -7.97 -1.38
C PRO A 126 40.33 -9.15 -0.63
N ILE A 127 40.97 -10.32 -0.67
CA ILE A 127 40.42 -11.55 -0.09
C ILE A 127 40.14 -11.42 1.41
N GLU A 128 40.92 -10.63 2.14
CA GLU A 128 40.70 -10.32 3.54
C GLU A 128 39.43 -9.49 3.78
N VAL A 129 39.05 -8.63 2.84
CA VAL A 129 37.82 -7.83 2.92
C VAL A 129 36.62 -8.72 2.59
N GLN A 130 36.73 -9.55 1.55
CA GLN A 130 35.70 -10.54 1.21
C GLN A 130 35.42 -11.46 2.41
N ARG A 131 36.46 -12.00 3.06
CA ARG A 131 36.33 -12.83 4.26
C ARG A 131 35.66 -12.09 5.42
N ARG A 132 35.98 -10.82 5.64
CA ARG A 132 35.33 -10.01 6.69
C ARG A 132 33.84 -9.80 6.40
N PHE A 133 33.50 -9.53 5.14
CA PHE A 133 32.12 -9.40 4.71
C PHE A 133 31.34 -10.70 4.94
N SER A 134 31.87 -11.85 4.48
CA SER A 134 31.24 -13.17 4.66
C SER A 134 30.99 -13.51 6.13
N ASN A 135 31.88 -13.08 7.03
CA ASN A 135 31.79 -13.29 8.48
C ASN A 135 31.03 -12.19 9.23
N ALA A 136 30.46 -11.18 8.55
CA ALA A 136 29.69 -10.14 9.21
C ALA A 136 28.43 -10.75 9.87
N SER A 137 28.18 -10.42 11.14
CA SER A 137 27.07 -10.99 11.92
C SER A 137 25.79 -10.16 11.77
N PHE A 138 24.69 -10.86 11.55
CA PHE A 138 23.34 -10.32 11.45
C PHE A 138 22.45 -10.94 12.51
N ARG A 139 21.71 -10.08 13.22
CA ARG A 139 20.73 -10.50 14.22
C ARG A 139 19.38 -10.68 13.57
N VAL A 140 18.80 -11.85 13.79
CA VAL A 140 17.52 -12.27 13.24
C VAL A 140 16.57 -12.61 14.38
N VAL A 141 15.35 -12.07 14.32
CA VAL A 141 14.24 -12.49 15.17
C VAL A 141 13.44 -13.54 14.40
N TYR A 142 13.46 -14.78 14.89
CA TYR A 142 12.66 -15.88 14.37
C TYR A 142 11.32 -15.93 15.09
N LEU A 143 10.24 -15.72 14.37
CA LEU A 143 8.87 -15.95 14.84
C LEU A 143 8.59 -17.44 14.75
N GLU A 144 8.34 -18.07 15.91
CA GLU A 144 8.14 -19.52 16.00
C GLU A 144 6.84 -19.95 15.31
N GLU A 145 6.82 -21.22 14.92
CA GLU A 145 5.66 -21.94 14.39
C GLU A 145 4.46 -21.81 15.35
N GLY A 146 3.29 -21.50 14.80
CA GLY A 146 2.08 -21.18 15.57
C GLY A 146 1.80 -19.69 15.77
N THR A 147 2.74 -18.79 15.41
CA THR A 147 2.43 -17.36 15.28
C THR A 147 1.46 -17.16 14.10
N THR A 148 0.25 -16.64 14.33
CA THR A 148 -0.73 -16.50 13.25
C THR A 148 -0.28 -15.46 12.21
N VAL A 149 -0.78 -15.58 10.98
CA VAL A 149 -0.47 -14.64 9.88
C VAL A 149 -0.82 -13.20 10.28
N GLU A 150 -1.92 -12.98 10.99
CA GLU A 150 -2.36 -11.67 11.46
C GLU A 150 -1.35 -11.04 12.43
N VAL A 151 -0.72 -11.86 13.27
CA VAL A 151 0.32 -11.42 14.22
C VAL A 151 1.60 -11.05 13.50
N ARG A 152 2.05 -11.89 12.55
CA ARG A 152 3.21 -11.58 11.70
C ARG A 152 3.02 -10.25 10.96
N GLN A 153 1.83 -10.04 10.40
CA GLN A 153 1.46 -8.80 9.72
C GLN A 153 1.39 -7.58 10.65
N GLU A 154 0.91 -7.74 11.88
CA GLU A 154 0.90 -6.66 12.87
C GLU A 154 2.33 -6.28 13.33
N ILE A 155 3.19 -7.27 13.51
CA ILE A 155 4.62 -7.07 13.81
C ILE A 155 5.28 -6.31 12.66
N PHE A 156 5.08 -6.76 11.42
CA PHE A 156 5.58 -6.09 10.21
C PHE A 156 5.08 -4.64 10.11
N ARG A 157 3.78 -4.41 10.33
CA ARG A 157 3.18 -3.06 10.33
C ARG A 157 3.86 -2.16 11.36
N ARG A 158 4.08 -2.65 12.59
CA ARG A 158 4.71 -1.86 13.66
C ARG A 158 6.17 -1.53 13.36
N ILE A 159 6.95 -2.49 12.89
CA ILE A 159 8.37 -2.28 12.56
C ILE A 159 8.53 -1.23 11.44
N ASN A 160 7.74 -1.35 10.37
CA ASN A 160 7.84 -0.45 9.22
C ASN A 160 7.22 0.92 9.46
N SER A 161 6.20 1.02 10.32
CA SER A 161 5.57 2.30 10.67
C SER A 161 6.50 3.28 11.39
N SER A 162 7.62 2.81 11.97
CA SER A 162 8.62 3.64 12.65
C SER A 162 9.74 4.21 11.76
N GLY A 163 9.95 3.69 10.54
CA GLY A 163 11.17 4.01 9.74
C GLY A 163 10.94 4.74 8.42
N LYS A 164 9.83 4.47 7.72
CA LYS A 164 9.38 5.21 6.52
C LYS A 164 7.90 4.82 6.34
N GLN A 165 6.98 5.78 6.36
CA GLN A 165 5.55 5.47 6.18
C GLN A 165 5.35 4.78 4.82
N LEU A 166 5.14 3.47 4.83
CA LEU A 166 4.42 2.81 3.74
C LEU A 166 3.05 3.48 3.68
N ARG A 167 2.66 3.95 2.49
CA ARG A 167 1.31 4.49 2.31
C ARG A 167 0.31 3.36 2.49
N SER A 168 -0.86 3.68 3.01
CA SER A 168 -1.86 2.68 3.37
C SER A 168 -2.27 1.76 2.20
N GLN A 169 -2.18 2.25 0.96
CA GLN A 169 -2.43 1.42 -0.23
C GLN A 169 -1.31 0.38 -0.50
N GLU A 170 -0.06 0.70 -0.19
CA GLU A 170 1.07 -0.24 -0.29
C GLU A 170 0.93 -1.37 0.74
N ILE A 171 0.42 -1.03 1.94
CA ILE A 171 0.08 -2.02 2.99
C ILE A 171 -1.10 -2.90 2.53
N ARG A 172 -2.19 -2.32 2.02
CA ARG A 172 -3.37 -3.09 1.55
C ARG A 172 -3.00 -4.12 0.49
N ARG A 173 -2.16 -3.74 -0.48
CA ARG A 173 -1.77 -4.64 -1.56
C ARG A 173 -0.96 -5.85 -1.09
N GLY A 174 -0.12 -5.71 -0.07
CA GLY A 174 0.72 -6.80 0.45
C GLY A 174 0.15 -7.47 1.71
N SER A 175 -1.12 -7.23 2.06
CA SER A 175 -1.75 -7.82 3.25
C SER A 175 -3.21 -8.19 3.09
N MET A 176 -3.84 -7.88 1.93
CA MET A 176 -5.27 -8.05 1.69
C MET A 176 -5.54 -8.61 0.28
N ASP A 177 -4.93 -9.75 -0.03
CA ASP A 177 -5.24 -10.52 -1.24
C ASP A 177 -6.69 -11.04 -1.21
N GLY A 178 -7.32 -11.11 -2.39
CA GLY A 178 -8.70 -11.59 -2.57
C GLY A 178 -9.38 -11.01 -3.80
N GLY A 179 -10.57 -11.54 -4.13
CA GLY A 179 -11.24 -11.25 -5.40
C GLY A 179 -11.58 -9.77 -5.64
N PHE A 180 -11.86 -8.99 -4.58
CA PHE A 180 -12.08 -7.55 -4.73
C PHE A 180 -10.78 -6.79 -5.02
N SER A 181 -9.68 -7.15 -4.36
CA SER A 181 -8.36 -6.57 -4.64
C SER A 181 -7.90 -6.84 -6.09
N ASP A 182 -8.19 -8.04 -6.62
CA ASP A 182 -7.92 -8.38 -8.02
C ASP A 182 -8.75 -7.54 -9.00
N LEU A 183 -10.03 -7.33 -8.70
CA LEU A 183 -10.88 -6.44 -9.50
C LEU A 183 -10.34 -5.01 -9.48
N VAL A 184 -10.00 -4.47 -8.30
CA VAL A 184 -9.44 -3.11 -8.16
C VAL A 184 -8.20 -2.94 -9.02
N LYS A 185 -7.30 -3.93 -9.00
CA LYS A 185 -6.08 -3.94 -9.81
C LYS A 185 -6.38 -4.00 -11.31
N SER A 186 -7.34 -4.82 -11.73
CA SER A 186 -7.77 -4.90 -13.13
C SER A 186 -8.33 -3.57 -13.63
N LEU A 187 -9.21 -2.94 -12.83
CA LEU A 187 -9.81 -1.66 -13.17
C LEU A 187 -8.81 -0.50 -13.14
N SER A 188 -7.80 -0.52 -12.27
CA SER A 188 -6.75 0.50 -12.24
C SER A 188 -5.88 0.51 -13.49
N GLN A 189 -5.83 -0.62 -14.21
CA GLN A 189 -5.12 -0.79 -15.49
C GLN A 189 -5.99 -0.48 -16.71
N ASN A 190 -7.25 -0.10 -16.53
CA ASN A 190 -8.15 0.25 -17.63
C ASN A 190 -7.62 1.49 -18.41
N SER A 191 -7.58 1.40 -19.74
CA SER A 191 -7.04 2.46 -20.60
C SER A 191 -7.80 3.77 -20.49
N LEU A 192 -9.13 3.72 -20.52
CA LEU A 192 -9.99 4.89 -20.39
C LEU A 192 -9.80 5.55 -19.01
N PHE A 193 -9.68 4.75 -17.95
CA PHE A 193 -9.36 5.29 -16.62
C PHE A 193 -8.01 6.01 -16.61
N GLY A 194 -6.97 5.41 -17.20
CA GLY A 194 -5.64 6.01 -17.30
C GLY A 194 -5.61 7.33 -18.09
N GLU A 195 -6.50 7.46 -19.09
CA GLU A 195 -6.69 8.69 -19.87
C GLU A 195 -7.45 9.77 -19.09
N LEU A 196 -8.54 9.42 -18.42
CA LEU A 196 -9.39 10.37 -17.69
C LEU A 196 -8.78 10.80 -16.35
N ALA A 197 -8.04 9.90 -15.69
CA ALA A 197 -7.42 10.10 -14.37
C ALA A 197 -5.89 9.91 -14.42
N PRO A 198 -5.14 10.81 -15.08
CA PRO A 198 -3.69 10.68 -15.15
C PRO A 198 -3.04 10.81 -13.78
N LEU A 199 -1.97 10.06 -13.58
CA LEU A 199 -1.12 10.11 -12.40
C LEU A 199 0.35 10.32 -12.78
N SER A 200 1.12 10.96 -11.91
CA SER A 200 2.57 11.05 -12.06
C SER A 200 3.22 9.66 -11.95
N GLU A 201 4.43 9.52 -12.45
CA GLU A 201 5.17 8.25 -12.33
C GLU A 201 5.36 7.86 -10.85
N THR A 202 5.67 8.83 -9.99
CA THR A 202 5.78 8.64 -8.54
C THR A 202 4.46 8.15 -7.93
N ALA A 203 3.33 8.76 -8.28
CA ALA A 203 2.01 8.37 -7.79
C ALA A 203 1.67 6.91 -8.18
N ARG A 204 1.99 6.51 -9.41
CA ARG A 204 1.80 5.12 -9.88
C ARG A 204 2.71 4.12 -9.16
N LYS A 205 3.96 4.50 -8.87
CA LYS A 205 4.88 3.68 -8.05
C LYS A 205 4.31 3.39 -6.66
N HIS A 206 3.48 4.30 -6.13
CA HIS A 206 2.78 4.16 -4.85
C HIS A 206 1.33 3.67 -4.98
N TYR A 207 0.94 3.14 -6.14
CA TYR A 207 -0.38 2.55 -6.39
C TYR A 207 -1.57 3.50 -6.15
N GLU A 208 -1.38 4.80 -6.37
CA GLU A 208 -2.46 5.79 -6.23
C GLU A 208 -3.65 5.50 -7.18
N ASP A 209 -3.41 4.83 -8.31
CA ASP A 209 -4.44 4.36 -9.24
C ASP A 209 -5.38 3.35 -8.57
N MET A 210 -4.83 2.36 -7.87
CA MET A 210 -5.61 1.41 -7.09
C MET A 210 -6.32 2.09 -5.92
N GLU A 211 -5.69 3.09 -5.28
CA GLU A 211 -6.32 3.85 -4.20
C GLU A 211 -7.54 4.63 -4.71
N LEU A 212 -7.47 5.27 -5.88
CA LEU A 212 -8.61 5.95 -6.49
C LEU A 212 -9.78 4.98 -6.74
N VAL A 213 -9.52 3.82 -7.34
CA VAL A 213 -10.55 2.79 -7.57
C VAL A 213 -11.13 2.28 -6.24
N THR A 214 -10.30 2.06 -5.22
CA THR A 214 -10.76 1.62 -3.89
C THR A 214 -11.62 2.71 -3.23
N ARG A 215 -11.22 3.98 -3.30
CA ARG A 215 -11.98 5.14 -2.80
C ARG A 215 -13.33 5.24 -3.47
N PHE A 216 -13.38 5.06 -4.79
CA PHE A 216 -14.64 5.07 -5.54
C PHE A 216 -15.63 4.07 -4.96
N PHE A 217 -15.25 2.80 -4.83
CA PHE A 217 -16.16 1.77 -4.33
C PHE A 217 -16.52 1.98 -2.86
N ALA A 218 -15.52 2.26 -2.00
CA ALA A 218 -15.75 2.45 -0.57
C ALA A 218 -16.67 3.63 -0.26
N TYR A 219 -16.60 4.70 -1.05
CA TYR A 219 -17.46 5.86 -0.89
C TYR A 219 -18.82 5.69 -1.57
N TYR A 220 -18.88 5.02 -2.72
CA TYR A 220 -20.15 4.71 -3.37
C TYR A 220 -21.02 3.78 -2.50
N ASP A 221 -20.47 2.65 -2.05
CA ASP A 221 -21.20 1.69 -1.21
C ASP A 221 -21.51 2.25 0.18
N GLY A 222 -20.67 3.17 0.67
CA GLY A 222 -20.90 3.85 1.95
C GLY A 222 -21.91 5.00 1.86
N TYR A 223 -22.16 5.56 0.67
CA TYR A 223 -23.03 6.72 0.52
C TYR A 223 -24.51 6.38 0.88
N PRO A 224 -25.27 7.29 1.53
CA PRO A 224 -24.90 8.64 1.98
C PRO A 224 -24.30 8.69 3.39
N ASN A 225 -24.30 7.56 4.11
CA ASN A 225 -24.09 7.54 5.55
C ASN A 225 -22.64 7.30 5.95
N PHE A 226 -21.78 6.77 5.09
CA PHE A 226 -20.38 6.42 5.33
C PHE A 226 -20.18 5.75 6.70
N ASP A 227 -20.94 4.68 6.96
CA ASP A 227 -20.91 3.99 8.25
C ASP A 227 -19.50 3.45 8.55
N GLY A 228 -18.99 3.71 9.75
CA GLY A 228 -17.62 3.37 10.13
C GLY A 228 -16.55 4.38 9.68
N TYR A 229 -16.89 5.41 8.89
CA TYR A 229 -15.95 6.48 8.52
C TYR A 229 -15.75 7.47 9.67
N ARG A 230 -14.51 7.56 10.18
CA ARG A 230 -14.10 8.44 11.29
C ARG A 230 -12.97 9.40 10.89
N ASP A 231 -13.09 10.01 9.71
CA ASP A 231 -12.14 10.96 9.12
C ASP A 231 -10.69 10.43 8.93
N ARG A 232 -10.50 9.12 9.08
CA ARG A 232 -9.26 8.39 8.78
C ARG A 232 -9.47 7.53 7.55
N VAL A 233 -9.16 8.10 6.38
CA VAL A 233 -9.39 7.44 5.09
C VAL A 233 -8.74 6.07 5.01
N ALA A 234 -7.47 5.95 5.42
CA ALA A 234 -6.72 4.70 5.40
C ALA A 234 -7.49 3.54 6.04
N ASN A 235 -7.86 3.68 7.32
CA ASN A 235 -8.55 2.65 8.09
C ASN A 235 -9.92 2.28 7.49
N TYR A 236 -10.61 3.26 6.91
CA TYR A 236 -11.90 3.03 6.27
C TYR A 236 -11.73 2.17 4.99
N LEU A 237 -10.75 2.51 4.14
CA LEU A 237 -10.44 1.72 2.96
C LEU A 237 -9.95 0.32 3.33
N ASP A 238 -9.12 0.18 4.38
CA ASP A 238 -8.65 -1.12 4.88
C ASP A 238 -9.81 -2.02 5.30
N SER A 239 -10.71 -1.49 6.14
CA SER A 239 -11.88 -2.23 6.63
C SER A 239 -12.82 -2.62 5.48
N TYR A 240 -13.01 -1.70 4.53
CA TYR A 240 -13.83 -1.93 3.35
C TYR A 240 -13.24 -3.03 2.45
N THR A 241 -11.94 -2.97 2.12
CA THR A 241 -11.26 -3.98 1.29
C THR A 241 -11.36 -5.37 1.93
N GLN A 242 -11.11 -5.50 3.23
CA GLN A 242 -11.24 -6.79 3.94
C GLN A 242 -12.67 -7.33 3.89
N SER A 243 -13.67 -6.47 4.11
CA SER A 243 -15.07 -6.87 4.03
C SER A 243 -15.46 -7.29 2.62
N MET A 244 -14.93 -6.62 1.59
CA MET A 244 -15.26 -6.90 0.20
C MET A 244 -14.58 -8.16 -0.34
N ASN A 245 -13.33 -8.45 0.05
CA ASN A 245 -12.69 -9.73 -0.30
C ASN A 245 -13.54 -10.91 0.19
N LYS A 246 -13.99 -10.89 1.46
CA LYS A 246 -14.88 -11.93 2.01
C LYS A 246 -16.21 -12.05 1.26
N ARG A 247 -16.77 -10.92 0.79
CA ARG A 247 -18.04 -10.92 0.03
C ARG A 247 -17.85 -11.47 -1.38
N PHE A 248 -16.76 -11.14 -2.05
CA PHE A 248 -16.44 -11.63 -3.40
C PHE A 248 -16.21 -13.14 -3.41
N ASP A 249 -15.57 -13.68 -2.37
CA ASP A 249 -15.40 -15.13 -2.23
C ASP A 249 -16.75 -15.87 -2.09
N ALA A 250 -17.77 -15.21 -1.53
CA ALA A 250 -19.10 -15.78 -1.32
C ALA A 250 -20.07 -15.57 -2.49
N GLN A 251 -19.79 -14.63 -3.42
CA GLN A 251 -20.71 -14.21 -4.48
C GLN A 251 -19.97 -13.95 -5.80
N SER A 252 -19.97 -14.94 -6.70
CA SER A 252 -19.24 -14.89 -7.98
C SER A 252 -19.67 -13.73 -8.90
N ASP A 253 -20.96 -13.38 -8.90
CA ASP A 253 -21.51 -12.37 -9.84
C ASP A 253 -21.21 -10.93 -9.40
N LEU A 254 -20.74 -10.74 -8.17
CA LEU A 254 -20.50 -9.41 -7.59
C LEU A 254 -19.36 -8.68 -8.30
N SER A 255 -18.36 -9.42 -8.77
CA SER A 255 -17.22 -8.83 -9.50
C SER A 255 -17.64 -8.12 -10.78
N GLN A 256 -18.50 -8.76 -11.59
CA GLN A 256 -18.98 -8.17 -12.83
C GLN A 256 -19.83 -6.92 -12.57
N GLN A 257 -20.71 -6.95 -11.56
CA GLN A 257 -21.53 -5.79 -11.22
C GLN A 257 -20.70 -4.57 -10.80
N TYR A 258 -19.61 -4.79 -10.05
CA TYR A 258 -18.70 -3.71 -9.64
C TYR A 258 -17.88 -3.19 -10.82
N ALA A 259 -17.44 -4.09 -11.71
CA ALA A 259 -16.79 -3.71 -12.96
C ALA A 259 -17.70 -2.82 -13.82
N ASP A 260 -18.93 -3.27 -14.09
CA ASP A 260 -19.91 -2.55 -14.90
C ASP A 260 -20.21 -1.17 -14.32
N ARG A 261 -20.36 -1.07 -12.99
CA ARG A 261 -20.57 0.21 -12.31
C ARG A 261 -19.42 1.19 -12.56
N PHE A 262 -18.18 0.73 -12.43
CA PHE A 262 -17.01 1.57 -12.66
C PHE A 262 -16.90 2.00 -14.13
N ILE A 263 -17.12 1.08 -15.06
CA ILE A 263 -17.06 1.36 -16.49
C ILE A 263 -18.18 2.32 -16.92
N ASN A 264 -19.41 2.13 -16.46
CA ASN A 264 -20.53 3.03 -16.76
C ASN A 264 -20.24 4.46 -16.27
N MET A 265 -19.65 4.59 -15.08
CA MET A 265 -19.22 5.88 -14.55
C MET A 265 -18.13 6.52 -15.44
N LEU A 266 -17.11 5.76 -15.86
CA LEU A 266 -16.05 6.29 -16.74
C LEU A 266 -16.60 6.73 -18.10
N THR A 267 -17.49 5.92 -18.69
CA THR A 267 -18.13 6.23 -19.98
C THR A 267 -18.92 7.53 -19.88
N TYR A 268 -19.75 7.69 -18.85
CA TYR A 268 -20.52 8.91 -18.64
C TYR A 268 -19.61 10.14 -18.46
N VAL A 269 -18.53 10.01 -17.68
CA VAL A 269 -17.53 11.08 -17.49
C VAL A 269 -16.83 11.42 -18.81
N ASN A 270 -16.46 10.42 -19.61
CA ASN A 270 -15.84 10.62 -20.91
C ASN A 270 -16.75 11.39 -21.86
N GLU A 271 -18.04 11.01 -21.93
CA GLU A 271 -18.99 11.67 -22.80
C GLU A 271 -19.34 13.09 -22.32
N SER A 272 -19.34 13.33 -21.00
CA SER A 272 -19.70 14.62 -20.39
C SER A 272 -18.55 15.63 -20.30
N LEU A 273 -17.31 15.16 -20.15
CA LEU A 273 -16.12 16.01 -19.92
C LEU A 273 -15.00 15.81 -20.95
N GLY A 274 -15.10 14.80 -21.81
CA GLY A 274 -14.09 14.48 -22.81
C GLY A 274 -12.71 14.29 -22.20
N SER A 275 -11.70 14.87 -22.87
CA SER A 275 -10.30 14.79 -22.44
C SER A 275 -9.99 15.47 -21.10
N LEU A 276 -10.91 16.28 -20.55
CA LEU A 276 -10.74 16.84 -19.21
C LEU A 276 -10.81 15.75 -18.14
N GLY A 277 -11.77 14.82 -18.25
CA GLY A 277 -12.00 13.75 -17.27
C GLY A 277 -11.96 14.25 -15.82
N PHE A 278 -11.06 13.68 -15.02
CA PHE A 278 -10.86 14.04 -13.60
C PHE A 278 -9.74 15.07 -13.36
N ARG A 279 -9.14 15.60 -14.44
CA ARG A 279 -8.04 16.58 -14.37
C ARG A 279 -8.54 17.93 -13.89
N LYS A 280 -7.65 18.74 -13.31
CA LYS A 280 -7.92 20.16 -13.02
C LYS A 280 -7.94 21.04 -14.27
N SER A 281 -7.20 20.64 -15.31
CA SER A 281 -7.11 21.33 -16.58
C SER A 281 -6.86 20.32 -17.70
N PRO A 282 -7.15 20.65 -18.98
CA PRO A 282 -6.95 19.72 -20.10
C PRO A 282 -5.51 19.19 -20.24
N THR A 283 -4.51 19.98 -19.81
CA THR A 283 -3.08 19.61 -19.84
C THR A 283 -2.57 19.04 -18.51
N GLY A 284 -3.43 18.94 -17.50
CA GLY A 284 -3.06 18.45 -16.17
C GLY A 284 -2.57 17.01 -16.20
N LYS A 285 -1.46 16.71 -15.51
CA LYS A 285 -0.86 15.37 -15.44
C LYS A 285 -1.14 14.63 -14.12
N SER A 286 -2.04 15.16 -13.31
CA SER A 286 -2.39 14.59 -12.01
C SER A 286 -3.89 14.70 -11.75
N THR A 287 -4.39 13.78 -10.92
CA THR A 287 -5.79 13.68 -10.54
C THR A 287 -5.94 13.92 -9.04
N PRO A 288 -6.55 15.04 -8.61
CA PRO A 288 -6.76 15.30 -7.19
C PRO A 288 -7.84 14.38 -6.63
N HIS A 289 -7.58 13.76 -5.48
CA HIS A 289 -8.51 12.83 -4.83
C HIS A 289 -9.90 13.44 -4.62
N ALA A 290 -10.01 14.62 -4.02
CA ALA A 290 -11.31 15.24 -3.75
C ALA A 290 -12.13 15.53 -5.03
N ARG A 291 -11.46 15.85 -6.14
CA ARG A 291 -12.12 16.06 -7.44
C ARG A 291 -12.59 14.74 -8.05
N PHE A 292 -11.73 13.72 -8.00
CA PHE A 292 -12.08 12.38 -8.44
C PHE A 292 -13.27 11.83 -7.64
N GLU A 293 -13.23 11.91 -6.31
CA GLU A 293 -14.28 11.43 -5.41
C GLU A 293 -15.62 12.11 -5.68
N ALA A 294 -15.63 13.44 -5.85
CA ALA A 294 -16.85 14.19 -6.16
C ALA A 294 -17.47 13.73 -7.48
N ILE A 295 -16.67 13.73 -8.56
CA ILE A 295 -17.16 13.44 -9.90
C ILE A 295 -17.53 11.97 -10.04
N ALA A 296 -16.61 11.06 -9.70
CA ALA A 296 -16.79 9.63 -9.91
C ALA A 296 -17.96 9.08 -9.07
N VAL A 297 -17.98 9.39 -7.77
CA VAL A 297 -19.04 8.88 -6.88
C VAL A 297 -20.36 9.59 -7.17
N GLY A 298 -20.35 10.90 -7.41
CA GLY A 298 -21.56 11.65 -7.73
C GLY A 298 -22.22 11.21 -9.04
N VAL A 299 -21.44 10.96 -10.10
CA VAL A 299 -21.94 10.39 -11.37
C VAL A 299 -22.52 9.00 -11.14
N ALA A 300 -21.81 8.13 -10.42
CA ALA A 300 -22.31 6.78 -10.15
C ALA A 300 -23.60 6.80 -9.29
N VAL A 301 -23.70 7.71 -8.33
CA VAL A 301 -24.94 7.91 -7.54
C VAL A 301 -26.08 8.36 -8.45
N ALA A 302 -25.86 9.34 -9.33
CA ALA A 302 -26.89 9.79 -10.28
C ALA A 302 -27.35 8.67 -11.23
N LEU A 303 -26.41 7.90 -11.79
CA LEU A 303 -26.70 6.75 -12.66
C LEU A 303 -27.47 5.65 -11.93
N SER A 304 -27.23 5.46 -10.62
CA SER A 304 -27.98 4.48 -9.83
C SER A 304 -29.43 4.89 -9.54
N GLN A 305 -29.70 6.20 -9.51
CA GLN A 305 -31.05 6.73 -9.34
C GLN A 305 -31.80 6.84 -10.68
N ASN A 306 -31.08 7.10 -11.78
CA ASN A 306 -31.61 7.11 -13.14
C ASN A 306 -30.65 6.39 -14.10
N GLN A 307 -30.94 5.12 -14.41
CA GLN A 307 -30.10 4.31 -15.30
C GLN A 307 -30.06 4.83 -16.74
N ASN A 308 -31.07 5.61 -17.16
CA ASN A 308 -31.18 6.20 -18.49
C ASN A 308 -30.88 7.70 -18.46
N LEU A 309 -30.09 8.16 -17.49
CA LEU A 309 -29.69 9.56 -17.39
C LEU A 309 -28.98 9.98 -18.69
N PRO A 310 -29.51 10.95 -19.44
CA PRO A 310 -28.85 11.41 -20.65
C PRO A 310 -27.53 12.09 -20.28
N THR A 311 -26.52 11.91 -21.12
CA THR A 311 -25.24 12.62 -20.99
C THR A 311 -25.48 14.14 -21.02
N GLN A 312 -24.86 14.85 -20.07
CA GLN A 312 -25.02 16.29 -19.87
C GLN A 312 -23.66 16.98 -19.90
N ASP A 313 -23.63 18.25 -20.30
CA ASP A 313 -22.42 19.06 -20.16
C ASP A 313 -22.11 19.27 -18.67
N MET A 314 -20.95 18.76 -18.26
CA MET A 314 -20.45 18.90 -16.88
C MET A 314 -19.43 20.03 -16.73
N SER A 315 -19.32 20.96 -17.68
CA SER A 315 -18.37 22.10 -17.63
C SER A 315 -18.39 22.90 -16.33
N TRP A 316 -19.51 22.89 -15.60
CA TRP A 316 -19.68 23.46 -14.26
C TRP A 316 -18.75 22.86 -13.19
N VAL A 317 -18.09 21.71 -13.42
CA VAL A 317 -17.01 21.21 -12.55
C VAL A 317 -15.78 22.13 -12.52
N ASN A 318 -15.75 23.17 -13.36
CA ASN A 318 -14.72 24.22 -13.34
C ASN A 318 -15.25 25.54 -12.75
N ALA A 319 -16.51 25.62 -12.35
CA ALA A 319 -17.07 26.80 -11.70
C ALA A 319 -16.55 26.93 -10.26
N GLU A 320 -16.47 28.16 -9.77
CA GLU A 320 -15.98 28.47 -8.41
C GLU A 320 -16.77 27.72 -7.32
N GLU A 321 -18.07 27.52 -7.51
CA GLU A 321 -18.92 26.74 -6.60
C GLU A 321 -18.39 25.32 -6.39
N PHE A 322 -18.14 24.58 -7.47
CA PHE A 322 -17.56 23.23 -7.39
C PHE A 322 -16.12 23.27 -6.85
N LEU A 323 -15.32 24.24 -7.31
CA LEU A 323 -13.93 24.36 -6.88
C LEU A 323 -13.81 24.62 -5.38
N GLY A 324 -14.73 25.36 -4.78
CA GLY A 324 -14.83 25.55 -3.33
C GLY A 324 -15.01 24.25 -2.55
N LEU A 325 -15.81 23.32 -3.09
CA LEU A 325 -16.08 22.01 -2.47
C LEU A 325 -14.87 21.06 -2.51
N VAL A 326 -14.01 21.17 -3.52
CA VAL A 326 -12.87 20.26 -3.73
C VAL A 326 -11.50 20.84 -3.32
N ARG A 327 -11.44 22.14 -2.96
CA ARG A 327 -10.20 22.81 -2.51
C ARG A 327 -10.06 22.94 -0.99
N SER A 328 -11.11 22.68 -0.20
CA SER A 328 -11.10 23.03 1.22
C SER A 328 -10.11 22.21 2.07
N ASP A 329 -9.44 22.89 3.01
CA ASP A 329 -8.73 22.24 4.10
C ASP A 329 -9.73 21.37 4.89
N SER A 330 -9.36 20.13 5.21
CA SER A 330 -10.26 19.09 5.75
C SER A 330 -11.22 18.42 4.75
N ALA A 331 -10.81 18.24 3.50
CA ALA A 331 -11.57 17.46 2.50
C ALA A 331 -11.99 16.04 2.97
N ASN A 332 -11.28 15.46 3.94
CA ASN A 332 -11.61 14.16 4.52
C ASN A 332 -12.72 14.19 5.58
N VAL A 333 -13.30 15.36 5.91
CA VAL A 333 -14.43 15.41 6.83
C VAL A 333 -15.66 14.82 6.15
N LYS A 334 -16.32 13.85 6.80
CA LYS A 334 -17.51 13.16 6.29
C LYS A 334 -18.57 14.08 5.66
N ALA A 335 -18.92 15.17 6.34
CA ALA A 335 -19.90 16.14 5.83
C ALA A 335 -19.47 16.81 4.52
N LYS A 336 -18.17 17.11 4.38
CA LYS A 336 -17.61 17.71 3.17
C LYS A 336 -17.49 16.70 2.02
N LEU A 337 -17.20 15.43 2.34
CA LEU A 337 -17.26 14.33 1.36
C LEU A 337 -18.68 14.16 0.83
N LYS A 338 -19.68 14.12 1.71
CA LYS A 338 -21.07 14.06 1.30
C LYS A 338 -21.45 15.26 0.42
N ALA A 339 -21.15 16.48 0.86
CA ALA A 339 -21.52 17.70 0.14
C ALA A 339 -20.98 17.75 -1.31
N ARG A 340 -19.73 17.32 -1.54
CA ARG A 340 -19.17 17.30 -2.91
C ARG A 340 -19.77 16.21 -3.80
N ILE A 341 -20.18 15.09 -3.22
CA ILE A 341 -20.87 14.01 -3.94
C ILE A 341 -22.31 14.45 -4.27
N ASP A 342 -23.03 14.97 -3.29
CA ASP A 342 -24.39 15.51 -3.44
C ASP A 342 -24.42 16.57 -4.54
N TYR A 343 -23.47 17.50 -4.55
CA TYR A 343 -23.41 18.57 -5.56
C TYR A 343 -23.39 18.02 -6.99
N VAL A 344 -22.57 16.98 -7.26
CA VAL A 344 -22.49 16.36 -8.58
C VAL A 344 -23.75 15.57 -8.90
N ALA A 345 -24.24 14.75 -7.96
CA ALA A 345 -25.42 13.92 -8.17
C ALA A 345 -26.67 14.79 -8.44
N ASN A 346 -26.89 15.83 -7.64
CA ASN A 346 -28.01 16.76 -7.75
C ASN A 346 -27.93 17.61 -9.03
N ARG A 347 -26.73 18.07 -9.44
CA ARG A 347 -26.52 18.75 -10.74
C ARG A 347 -27.05 17.89 -11.89
N LEU A 348 -26.73 16.61 -11.86
CA LEU A 348 -27.07 15.67 -12.92
C LEU A 348 -28.56 15.26 -12.88
N LEU A 349 -29.14 15.09 -11.71
CA LEU A 349 -30.54 14.68 -11.55
C LEU A 349 -31.54 15.83 -11.73
N GLY A 350 -31.09 17.09 -11.66
CA GLY A 350 -31.95 18.27 -11.76
C GLY A 350 -32.62 18.66 -10.43
N ASP A 351 -32.21 18.05 -9.32
CA ASP A 351 -32.71 18.32 -7.97
C ASP A 351 -31.92 19.48 -7.33
N TRP A 352 -32.33 20.73 -7.61
CA TRP A 352 -31.70 21.96 -7.09
C TRP A 352 -32.43 22.57 -5.90
#